data_AF-A0A7W7JY81-F1
#
_entry.id   AF-A0A7W7JY81-F1
#
_cell.length_a   1.000
_cell.length_b   1.000
_cell.length_c   1.000
_cell.angle_alpha   90.00
_cell.angle_beta   90.00
_cell.angle_gamma   90.00
#
_symmetry.space_group_name_H-M   'P 1'
#
loop_
_entity.id
_entity.type
_entity.pdbx_description
1 polymer ?
#
loop_
_entity_poly.entity_id
_entity_poly.type
_entity_poly.pdbx_seq_one_letter_code
_entity_poly.pdbx_strand_id
1 'polypeptide(L)' 'MNIPVQSVAGPGGGDEIADLAGHYLLLPEAEGLARIDTEIAAATDESRWDDLSKWHRVRFRLIRLHQLAVRDSR' A
#
# COMPACT_ATOMS: atom_id res chain seq x y z
N MET A 1 -4.61 24.48 3.35
CA MET A 1 -5.21 24.32 2.02
C MET A 1 -5.92 22.97 2.02
N ASN A 2 -7.25 22.96 2.01
CA ASN A 2 -8.07 21.80 2.33
C ASN A 2 -8.45 21.09 1.02
N ILE A 3 -7.90 19.90 0.76
CA ILE A 3 -8.24 19.12 -0.45
C ILE A 3 -9.27 18.06 -0.02
N PRO A 4 -10.52 18.10 -0.51
CA PRO A 4 -11.50 17.07 -0.20
C PRO A 4 -11.19 15.81 -1.02
N VAL A 5 -10.77 14.75 -0.36
CA VAL A 5 -10.72 13.41 -0.96
C VAL A 5 -12.16 12.91 -1.06
N GLN A 6 -12.74 12.99 -2.25
CA GLN A 6 -14.05 12.44 -2.52
C GLN A 6 -13.98 10.91 -2.44
N SER A 7 -14.61 10.37 -1.38
CA SER A 7 -14.90 8.96 -1.19
C SER A 7 -15.91 8.50 -2.24
N VAL A 8 -15.48 7.62 -3.13
CA VAL A 8 -16.36 6.84 -4.00
C VAL A 8 -16.27 5.37 -3.60
N ALA A 9 -16.79 5.04 -2.42
CA ALA A 9 -17.02 3.66 -2.01
C ALA A 9 -18.52 3.38 -2.04
N GLY A 10 -18.92 2.46 -2.93
CA GLY A 10 -20.19 1.76 -2.84
C GLY A 10 -20.28 0.90 -1.56
N PRO A 11 -21.44 0.28 -1.28
CA PRO A 11 -21.74 -0.25 0.03
C PRO A 11 -20.94 -1.54 0.28
N GLY A 12 -19.95 -1.45 1.19
CA GLY A 12 -19.21 -2.59 1.74
C GLY A 12 -17.83 -2.81 1.09
N GLY A 13 -16.81 -2.13 1.61
CA GLY A 13 -15.41 -2.37 1.22
C GLY A 13 -14.59 -1.11 1.40
N GLY A 14 -13.85 -1.01 2.50
CA GLY A 14 -12.81 0.00 2.66
C GLY A 14 -11.79 -0.09 1.51
N ASP A 15 -11.03 0.99 1.28
CA ASP A 15 -9.93 0.97 0.32
C ASP A 15 -8.84 0.01 0.83
N GLU A 16 -8.98 -1.29 0.51
CA GLU A 16 -8.09 -2.37 0.96
C GLU A 16 -6.62 -2.06 0.68
N ILE A 17 -6.34 -1.37 -0.43
CA ILE A 17 -4.98 -0.95 -0.78
C ILE A 17 -4.46 0.08 0.22
N ALA A 18 -5.29 1.06 0.61
CA ALA A 18 -4.93 2.05 1.62
C ALA A 18 -4.76 1.41 3.00
N ASP A 19 -5.65 0.49 3.38
CA ASP A 19 -5.59 -0.20 4.67
C ASP A 19 -4.31 -1.05 4.79
N LEU A 20 -4.01 -1.86 3.76
CA LEU A 20 -2.78 -2.65 3.71
C LEU A 20 -1.53 -1.77 3.72
N ALA A 21 -1.49 -0.71 2.92
CA ALA A 21 -0.33 0.19 2.90
C ALA A 21 -0.15 0.91 4.25
N GLY A 22 -1.25 1.30 4.91
CA GLY A 22 -1.23 1.89 6.24
C GLY A 22 -0.71 0.93 7.30
N HIS A 23 -1.07 -0.36 7.21
CA HIS A 23 -0.55 -1.39 8.10
C HIS A 23 0.98 -1.54 7.99
N TYR A 24 1.52 -1.63 6.77
CA TYR A 24 2.96 -1.76 6.56
C TYR A 24 3.75 -0.48 6.88
N LEU A 25 3.12 0.70 6.85
CA LEU A 25 3.74 1.97 7.25
C LEU A 25 4.13 1.99 8.74
N LEU A 26 3.49 1.16 9.57
CA LEU A 26 3.80 1.06 11.00
C LEU A 26 5.12 0.31 11.28
N LEU A 27 5.68 -0.35 10.28
CA LEU A 27 6.96 -1.05 10.37
C LEU A 27 8.11 -0.12 9.96
N PRO A 28 9.36 -0.44 10.34
CA PRO A 28 10.53 0.17 9.71
C PRO A 28 10.45 0.05 8.18
N GLU A 29 10.76 1.12 7.45
CA GLU A 29 10.56 1.19 5.98
C GLU A 29 11.11 -0.02 5.23
N ALA A 30 12.35 -0.42 5.56
CA ALA A 30 12.99 -1.58 4.94
C ALA A 30 12.22 -2.89 5.21
N GLU A 31 11.64 -3.06 6.41
CA GLU A 31 10.88 -4.25 6.77
C GLU A 31 9.50 -4.27 6.08
N GLY A 32 8.80 -3.14 6.05
CA GLY A 32 7.50 -3.03 5.40
C GLY A 32 7.57 -3.35 3.90
N LEU A 33 8.57 -2.82 3.21
CA LEU A 33 8.80 -3.12 1.79
C LEU A 33 9.21 -4.58 1.56
N ALA A 34 10.09 -5.15 2.39
CA ALA A 34 10.52 -6.54 2.26
C ALA A 34 9.37 -7.55 2.42
N ARG A 35 8.41 -7.27 3.32
CA ARG A 35 7.22 -8.11 3.47
C ARG A 35 6.32 -8.05 2.25
N ILE A 36 6.08 -6.87 1.69
CA ILE A 36 5.30 -6.73 0.45
C ILE A 36 6.01 -7.43 -0.72
N ASP A 37 7.34 -7.35 -0.82
CA ASP A 37 8.10 -8.05 -1.85
C ASP A 37 7.95 -9.59 -1.72
N THR A 38 7.80 -10.11 -0.49
CA THR A 38 7.49 -11.53 -0.24
C THR A 38 6.11 -11.91 -0.77
N GLU A 39 5.10 -11.07 -0.54
CA GLU A 39 3.73 -11.29 -1.05
C GLU A 39 3.66 -11.26 -2.58
N ILE A 40 4.44 -10.35 -3.21
CA ILE A 40 4.58 -10.28 -4.67
C ILE A 40 5.21 -11.56 -5.21
N ALA A 41 6.28 -12.06 -4.57
CA ALA A 41 6.93 -13.30 -4.97
C ALA A 41 5.96 -14.49 -4.87
N ALA A 42 5.23 -14.62 -3.76
CA ALA A 42 4.23 -15.68 -3.58
C ALA A 42 3.10 -15.61 -4.62
N ALA A 43 2.56 -14.42 -4.88
CA ALA A 43 1.51 -14.26 -5.90
C ALA A 43 2.02 -14.56 -7.32
N THR A 44 3.29 -14.28 -7.60
CA THR A 44 3.95 -14.62 -8.87
C THR A 44 4.12 -16.13 -9.01
N ASP A 45 4.68 -16.79 -8.00
CA ASP A 45 4.93 -18.24 -8.00
C ASP A 45 3.62 -19.04 -8.15
N GLU A 46 2.55 -18.55 -7.53
CA GLU A 46 1.22 -19.17 -7.57
C GLU A 46 0.35 -18.69 -8.75
N SER A 47 0.86 -17.82 -9.62
CA SER A 47 0.12 -17.23 -10.75
C SER A 47 -1.20 -16.55 -10.35
N ARG A 48 -1.27 -15.98 -9.15
CA ARG A 48 -2.42 -15.21 -8.64
C ARG A 48 -2.36 -13.76 -9.12
N TRP A 49 -2.77 -13.54 -10.38
CA TRP A 49 -2.61 -12.24 -11.04
C TRP A 49 -3.34 -11.06 -10.37
N ASP A 50 -4.53 -11.30 -9.81
CA ASP A 50 -5.27 -10.26 -9.09
C ASP A 50 -4.55 -9.84 -7.80
N ASP A 51 -4.00 -10.82 -7.05
CA ASP A 51 -3.20 -10.56 -5.87
C ASP A 51 -1.87 -9.89 -6.24
N LEU A 52 -1.24 -10.28 -7.34
CA LEU A 52 -0.03 -9.62 -7.84
C LEU A 52 -0.28 -8.14 -8.13
N SER A 53 -1.36 -7.83 -8.84
CA SER A 53 -1.79 -6.46 -9.13
C SER A 53 -2.08 -5.68 -7.84
N LYS A 54 -2.78 -6.31 -6.88
CA LYS A 54 -3.05 -5.74 -5.56
C LYS A 54 -1.75 -5.39 -4.82
N TRP A 55 -0.82 -6.33 -4.70
CA TRP A 55 0.42 -6.11 -3.95
C TRP A 55 1.33 -5.06 -4.57
N HIS A 56 1.38 -4.96 -5.90
CA HIS A 56 2.08 -3.85 -6.56
C HIS A 56 1.45 -2.48 -6.25
N ARG A 57 0.12 -2.39 -6.19
CA ARG A 57 -0.57 -1.15 -5.80
C ARG A 57 -0.30 -0.78 -4.33
N VAL A 58 -0.29 -1.76 -3.43
CA VAL A 58 0.09 -1.58 -2.02
C VAL A 58 1.52 -1.07 -1.91
N ARG A 59 2.48 -1.70 -2.62
CA ARG A 59 3.89 -1.29 -2.64
C ARG A 59 4.06 0.16 -3.07
N PHE A 60 3.42 0.54 -4.18
CA PHE A 60 3.48 1.91 -4.68
C PHE A 60 2.90 2.92 -3.68
N ARG A 61 1.77 2.57 -3.06
CA ARG A 61 1.14 3.42 -2.03
C ARG A 61 2.03 3.59 -0.81
N LEU A 62 2.66 2.52 -0.32
CA LEU A 62 3.58 2.57 0.83
C LEU A 62 4.78 3.47 0.55
N ILE A 63 5.43 3.32 -0.61
CA ILE A 63 6.55 4.18 -1.03
C ILE A 63 6.12 5.65 -1.02
N ARG A 64 4.92 5.95 -1.52
CA ARG A 64 4.40 7.32 -1.53
C ARG A 64 4.17 7.87 -0.12
N LEU A 65 3.70 7.04 0.82
CA LEU A 65 3.52 7.44 2.22
C LEU A 65 4.86 7.74 2.90
N HIS A 66 5.89 6.90 2.71
CA HIS A 66 7.24 7.19 3.21
C HIS A 66 7.79 8.51 2.65
N GLN A 67 7.64 8.75 1.35
CA GLN A 67 8.08 10.00 0.71
C GLN A 67 7.36 11.24 1.30
N LEU A 68 6.08 11.14 1.66
CA LEU A 68 5.35 12.22 2.31
C LEU A 68 5.84 12.44 3.74
N ALA A 69 6.03 11.37 4.52
CA ALA A 69 6.54 11.47 5.90
C ALA A 69 7.94 12.12 5.96
N VAL A 70 8.82 11.81 5.00
CA VAL A 70 10.15 12.43 4.89
C VAL A 70 10.06 13.92 4.53
N ARG A 71 9.09 14.32 3.69
CA ARG A 71 8.88 15.73 3.31
C ARG A 71 8.35 16.56 4.48
N ASP A 72 7.45 16.01 5.27
CA ASP A 72 6.86 16.70 6.43
C ASP A 72 7.85 16.85 7.61
N SER A 73 8.96 16.10 7.60
CA SER A 73 10.01 16.16 8.63
C SER A 73 11.10 17.20 8.36
N ARG A 74 10.98 18.01 7.29
CA ARG A 74 11.94 19.08 6.91
C ARG A 74 11.36 20.46 7.16
#